data_AF-A0A7Y6AFC4-F1
#
_entry.id   AF-A0A7Y6AFC4-F1
#
_cell.length_a   1.000
_cell.length_b   1.000
_cell.length_c   1.000
_cell.angle_alpha   90.00
_cell.angle_beta   90.00
_cell.angle_gamma   90.00
#
_symmetry.space_group_name_H-M   'P 1'
#
loop_
_entity.id
_entity.type
_entity.pdbx_description
1 polymer ?
#
loop_
_entity_poly.entity_id
_entity_poly.type
_entity_poly.pdbx_seq_one_letter_code
_entity_poly.pdbx_strand_id
1 'polypeptide(L)'
;MGTGLVLAVCTAATVYLQTQGTASAAPDTVVSVDFGKVIAQSPPENFGVTFSTFAVDGGPVAKSPDDIAALRGLGVGGVRVHLKPDGRGGVVSGAGGGDTSVTGDEWVSAIERIGAEPTVIVNTDPGDALAVLNYLNQHGHHVNRFIIGNEMDANSKSNLPADQYTSAFRQIAARMRQVTPDLEIGGPAPAYFAEDLLRTFIDGAVRDASPQERASFIDFHAYGAGNGENATVASSTRYIGQLDKLRAMLGDAGKDVGLQLGEFNMNWGDESQNNTHFASVWVANALGSIVTRGATAFVYADKNNAMGVIGPHGTPKASYVGMEMFTGNPQGLRHFGRDVVQASSNNPNVQAYASNNEANIVLVNTGEAGQTRIDLAGAVRGSVDIWQSQGALAAVNRPVRTGTADISDGHVTVSLPPLSITTVVVNGLVPSPSGTTTAPTSPGSSGTPTTSSTSAPAVPPSGPSGASGSPPAPSSTGPAASPSAPGTTGHPGTTAAPGTPVPPASGEPRSQLPALGDPRWRNQGTATVDGGGAGLTRTDPRCAAGSVYYETPV
;
A
#
# COMPACT_ATOMS: atom_id res chain seq x y z
N MET A 1 -83.92 -53.14 18.61
CA MET A 1 -84.07 -52.23 17.45
C MET A 1 -83.74 -50.82 17.94
N GLY A 2 -82.76 -50.07 17.46
CA GLY A 2 -81.71 -50.31 16.49
C GLY A 2 -80.51 -49.42 16.84
N THR A 3 -79.31 -49.95 16.67
CA THR A 3 -78.02 -49.26 16.82
C THR A 3 -77.68 -48.57 15.50
N GLY A 4 -77.55 -47.24 15.52
CA GLY A 4 -77.08 -46.43 14.40
C GLY A 4 -75.56 -46.37 14.36
N LEU A 5 -74.97 -46.97 13.33
CA LEU A 5 -73.54 -46.92 13.01
C LEU A 5 -73.29 -45.68 12.11
N VAL A 6 -72.50 -44.72 12.60
CA VAL A 6 -72.02 -43.58 11.79
C VAL A 6 -70.64 -43.93 11.25
N LEU A 7 -70.56 -44.15 9.94
CA LEU A 7 -69.32 -44.42 9.22
C LEU A 7 -68.68 -43.08 8.81
N ALA A 8 -67.61 -42.67 9.49
CA ALA A 8 -66.82 -41.50 9.10
C ALA A 8 -65.74 -41.95 8.11
N VAL A 9 -65.92 -41.59 6.83
CA VAL A 9 -64.92 -41.78 5.78
C VAL A 9 -63.93 -40.60 5.83
N CYS A 10 -62.73 -40.83 6.35
CA CYS A 10 -61.63 -39.88 6.28
C CYS A 10 -60.92 -40.01 4.92
N THR A 11 -61.26 -39.12 3.99
CA THR A 11 -60.52 -38.97 2.72
C THR A 11 -59.24 -38.17 2.98
N ALA A 12 -58.09 -38.83 2.96
CA ALA A 12 -56.79 -38.16 3.03
C ALA A 12 -56.51 -37.43 1.70
N ALA A 13 -56.76 -36.12 1.67
CA ALA A 13 -56.33 -35.25 0.58
C ALA A 13 -54.82 -35.01 0.71
N THR A 14 -54.03 -35.63 -0.17
CA THR A 14 -52.61 -35.30 -0.33
C THR A 14 -52.54 -33.97 -1.08
N VAL A 15 -52.34 -32.87 -0.34
CA VAL A 15 -52.07 -31.56 -0.94
C VAL A 15 -50.61 -31.57 -1.42
N TYR A 16 -50.41 -31.76 -2.72
CA TYR A 16 -49.13 -31.50 -3.39
C TYR A 16 -48.93 -29.98 -3.45
N LEU A 17 -48.28 -29.42 -2.43
CA LEU A 17 -47.71 -28.07 -2.52
C LEU A 17 -46.56 -28.12 -3.54
N GLN A 18 -46.88 -27.91 -4.82
CA GLN A 18 -45.87 -27.49 -5.79
C GLN A 18 -45.36 -26.13 -5.32
N THR A 19 -44.22 -26.13 -4.63
CA THR A 19 -43.39 -24.95 -4.50
C THR A 19 -42.99 -24.55 -5.92
N GLN A 20 -43.77 -23.66 -6.53
CA GLN A 20 -43.31 -22.95 -7.70
C GLN A 20 -42.14 -22.11 -7.22
N GLY A 21 -40.93 -22.66 -7.38
CA GLY A 21 -39.71 -21.91 -7.16
C GLY A 21 -39.81 -20.67 -8.02
N THR A 22 -39.93 -19.51 -7.40
CA THR A 22 -39.81 -18.24 -8.10
C THR A 22 -38.48 -18.29 -8.83
N ALA A 23 -38.52 -18.32 -10.16
CA ALA A 23 -37.31 -18.28 -10.96
C ALA A 23 -36.49 -17.09 -10.47
N SER A 24 -35.34 -17.37 -9.84
CA SER A 24 -34.42 -16.33 -9.40
C SER A 24 -34.07 -15.51 -10.64
N ALA A 25 -34.28 -14.20 -10.59
CA ALA A 25 -33.83 -13.32 -11.66
C ALA A 25 -32.34 -13.60 -11.93
N ALA A 26 -31.96 -13.58 -13.20
CA ALA A 26 -30.55 -13.69 -13.57
C ALA A 26 -29.75 -12.58 -12.87
N PRO A 27 -28.52 -12.84 -12.42
CA PRO A 27 -27.71 -11.81 -11.79
C PRO A 27 -27.41 -10.69 -12.80
N ASP A 28 -27.66 -9.45 -12.39
CA ASP A 28 -27.41 -8.27 -13.22
C ASP A 28 -25.90 -8.01 -13.41
N THR A 29 -25.09 -8.48 -12.45
CA THR A 29 -23.64 -8.35 -12.48
C THR A 29 -22.99 -9.67 -12.90
N VAL A 30 -22.14 -9.59 -13.93
CA VAL A 30 -21.30 -10.68 -14.43
C VAL A 30 -19.84 -10.26 -14.38
N VAL A 31 -19.03 -11.06 -13.70
CA VAL A 31 -17.58 -10.97 -13.68
C VAL A 31 -17.02 -12.12 -14.52
N SER A 32 -16.06 -11.84 -15.38
CA SER A 32 -15.34 -12.87 -16.15
C SER A 32 -13.89 -12.92 -15.70
N VAL A 33 -13.39 -14.14 -15.43
CA VAL A 33 -12.00 -14.41 -15.05
C VAL A 33 -11.43 -15.48 -15.98
N ASP A 34 -10.25 -15.25 -16.52
CA ASP A 34 -9.52 -16.21 -17.35
C ASP A 34 -8.18 -16.58 -16.71
N PHE A 35 -8.16 -17.68 -15.96
CA PHE A 35 -6.96 -18.18 -15.30
C PHE A 35 -5.86 -18.63 -16.26
N GLY A 36 -6.18 -18.81 -17.55
CA GLY A 36 -5.20 -19.14 -18.58
C GLY A 36 -4.47 -17.93 -19.16
N LYS A 37 -4.93 -16.70 -18.87
CA LYS A 37 -4.40 -15.48 -19.46
C LYS A 37 -3.72 -14.58 -18.43
N VAL A 38 -2.44 -14.84 -18.21
CA VAL A 38 -1.57 -13.99 -17.38
C VAL A 38 -1.36 -12.63 -18.07
N ILE A 39 -1.62 -11.54 -17.34
CA ILE A 39 -1.47 -10.16 -17.79
C ILE A 39 -0.33 -9.42 -17.09
N ALA A 40 0.08 -9.88 -15.90
CA ALA A 40 1.19 -9.30 -15.15
C ALA A 40 1.78 -10.31 -14.14
N GLN A 41 2.91 -9.95 -13.55
CA GLN A 41 3.52 -10.64 -12.43
C GLN A 41 3.48 -9.72 -11.21
N SER A 42 3.00 -10.22 -10.07
CA SER A 42 3.00 -9.51 -8.80
C SER A 42 3.39 -10.46 -7.67
N PRO A 43 4.69 -10.73 -7.50
CA PRO A 43 5.16 -11.59 -6.41
C PRO A 43 4.90 -10.94 -5.03
N PRO A 44 4.98 -11.70 -3.92
CA PRO A 44 4.60 -11.19 -2.59
C PRO A 44 5.27 -9.88 -2.17
N GLU A 45 6.53 -9.66 -2.56
CA GLU A 45 7.30 -8.44 -2.31
C GLU A 45 6.66 -7.17 -2.94
N ASN A 46 5.75 -7.33 -3.90
CA ASN A 46 4.99 -6.20 -4.45
C ASN A 46 3.91 -5.66 -3.51
N PHE A 47 3.57 -6.38 -2.44
CA PHE A 47 2.58 -5.97 -1.45
C PHE A 47 3.30 -5.49 -0.20
N GLY A 48 3.51 -4.19 -0.07
CA GLY A 48 4.30 -3.67 1.04
C GLY A 48 3.72 -2.43 1.72
N VAL A 49 4.47 -1.93 2.69
CA VAL A 49 4.17 -0.71 3.45
C VAL A 49 5.39 0.19 3.52
N THR A 50 5.19 1.46 3.85
CA THR A 50 6.31 2.32 4.26
C THR A 50 6.43 2.33 5.78
N PHE A 51 7.63 2.56 6.30
CA PHE A 51 7.81 2.99 7.68
C PHE A 51 7.77 4.51 7.73
N SER A 52 6.87 5.07 8.54
CA SER A 52 6.71 6.54 8.63
C SER A 52 7.95 7.20 9.23
N THR A 53 8.67 6.47 10.09
CA THR A 53 9.77 6.95 10.93
C THR A 53 9.40 8.03 11.95
N PHE A 54 8.12 8.39 12.03
CA PHE A 54 7.60 9.34 13.01
C PHE A 54 7.19 8.58 14.27
N ALA A 55 7.53 9.12 15.45
CA ALA A 55 7.27 8.47 16.75
C ALA A 55 5.80 8.58 17.20
N VAL A 56 4.88 8.05 16.39
CA VAL A 56 3.42 8.03 16.64
C VAL A 56 2.93 6.60 16.90
N ASP A 57 1.71 6.44 17.43
CA ASP A 57 1.07 5.12 17.65
C ASP A 57 1.94 4.07 18.38
N GLY A 58 2.60 4.48 19.47
CA GLY A 58 3.43 3.58 20.28
C GLY A 58 4.89 3.48 19.85
N GLY A 59 5.34 4.35 18.95
CA GLY A 59 6.76 4.57 18.65
C GLY A 59 7.10 4.43 17.16
N PRO A 60 8.29 4.89 16.76
CA PRO A 60 8.66 5.02 15.36
C PRO A 60 8.77 3.67 14.64
N VAL A 61 9.15 2.61 15.37
CA VAL A 61 9.41 1.28 14.82
C VAL A 61 8.41 0.29 15.42
N ALA A 62 7.96 -0.68 14.63
CA ALA A 62 7.28 -1.88 15.11
C ALA A 62 8.21 -2.76 15.98
N LYS A 63 8.43 -2.37 17.25
CA LYS A 63 9.27 -3.10 18.21
C LYS A 63 8.46 -4.02 19.12
N SER A 64 7.19 -3.74 19.36
CA SER A 64 6.39 -4.57 20.28
C SER A 64 6.06 -5.93 19.62
N PRO A 65 5.95 -7.02 20.41
CA PRO A 65 5.55 -8.32 19.88
C PRO A 65 4.22 -8.27 19.11
N ASP A 66 3.28 -7.43 19.55
CA ASP A 66 1.97 -7.29 18.91
C ASP A 66 2.06 -6.57 17.56
N ASP A 67 2.88 -5.51 17.45
CA ASP A 67 3.12 -4.85 16.16
C ASP A 67 3.77 -5.82 15.15
N ILE A 68 4.78 -6.58 15.59
CA ILE A 68 5.48 -7.57 14.78
C ILE A 68 4.51 -8.68 14.35
N ALA A 69 3.67 -9.18 15.25
CA ALA A 69 2.69 -10.21 14.96
C ALA A 69 1.62 -9.72 13.98
N ALA A 70 1.17 -8.46 14.12
CA ALA A 70 0.21 -7.86 13.20
C ALA A 70 0.79 -7.70 11.79
N LEU A 71 1.99 -7.12 11.65
CA LEU A 71 2.63 -6.93 10.33
C LEU A 71 3.01 -8.25 9.67
N ARG A 72 3.50 -9.24 10.44
CA ARG A 72 3.74 -10.59 9.92
C ARG A 72 2.43 -11.28 9.53
N GLY A 73 1.39 -11.12 10.33
CA GLY A 73 0.06 -11.65 10.05
C GLY A 73 -0.60 -11.02 8.82
N LEU A 74 -0.26 -9.77 8.51
CA LEU A 74 -0.64 -9.09 7.28
C LEU A 74 0.13 -9.63 6.06
N GLY A 75 1.26 -10.32 6.24
CA GLY A 75 2.03 -10.84 5.10
C GLY A 75 2.66 -9.75 4.24
N VAL A 76 3.14 -8.68 4.87
CA VAL A 76 3.88 -7.60 4.19
C VAL A 76 5.13 -8.19 3.52
N GLY A 77 5.22 -8.10 2.19
CA GLY A 77 6.36 -8.62 1.44
C GLY A 77 7.55 -7.66 1.34
N GLY A 78 7.30 -6.35 1.41
CA GLY A 78 8.35 -5.33 1.36
C GLY A 78 8.08 -4.16 2.30
N VAL A 79 9.13 -3.56 2.85
CA VAL A 79 9.03 -2.33 3.66
C VAL A 79 10.00 -1.27 3.16
N ARG A 80 9.47 -0.07 2.89
CA ARG A 80 10.25 1.09 2.49
C ARG A 80 10.61 1.97 3.69
N VAL A 81 11.89 2.33 3.85
CA VAL A 81 12.37 3.21 4.94
C VAL A 81 13.42 4.22 4.42
N HIS A 82 13.35 5.47 4.87
CA HIS A 82 14.35 6.50 4.51
C HIS A 82 15.46 6.56 5.55
N LEU A 83 16.71 6.39 5.12
CA LEU A 83 17.89 6.40 5.99
C LEU A 83 18.93 7.44 5.53
N LYS A 84 19.72 7.94 6.48
CA LYS A 84 20.87 8.82 6.22
C LYS A 84 21.98 8.60 7.26
N PRO A 85 23.23 9.02 6.98
CA PRO A 85 24.28 9.05 7.99
C PRO A 85 23.97 10.02 9.13
N ASP A 86 24.42 9.70 10.35
CA ASP A 86 24.25 10.56 11.53
C ASP A 86 25.42 11.56 11.75
N GLY A 87 26.44 11.51 10.89
CA GLY A 87 27.67 12.32 10.99
C GLY A 87 28.70 11.79 12.00
N ARG A 88 28.43 10.65 12.66
CA ARG A 88 29.28 10.00 13.66
C ARG A 88 29.66 8.56 13.29
N GLY A 89 29.36 8.15 12.06
CA GLY A 89 29.60 6.80 11.55
C GLY A 89 28.40 5.86 11.72
N GLY A 90 27.29 6.34 12.27
CA GLY A 90 26.02 5.63 12.33
C GLY A 90 25.08 6.00 11.18
N VAL A 91 23.94 5.31 11.13
CA VAL A 91 22.82 5.59 10.22
C VAL A 91 21.55 5.73 11.06
N VAL A 92 20.69 6.68 10.69
CA VAL A 92 19.41 7.00 11.36
C VAL A 92 18.34 7.34 10.32
N SER A 93 17.11 7.69 10.75
CA SER A 93 16.07 8.14 9.83
C SER A 93 16.52 9.33 8.97
N GLY A 94 16.31 9.20 7.67
CA GLY A 94 16.53 10.22 6.65
C GLY A 94 15.36 11.19 6.49
N ALA A 95 14.17 10.80 6.94
CA ALA A 95 12.96 11.61 6.78
C ALA A 95 13.04 12.92 7.57
N GLY A 96 12.51 14.00 7.02
CA GLY A 96 12.44 15.29 7.71
C GLY A 96 11.53 15.20 8.94
N GLY A 97 12.11 15.34 10.14
CA GLY A 97 11.38 15.17 11.41
C GLY A 97 11.25 13.72 11.89
N GLY A 98 11.87 12.77 11.19
CA GLY A 98 11.93 11.38 11.61
C GLY A 98 12.76 11.18 12.88
N ASP A 99 12.48 10.09 13.60
CA ASP A 99 13.16 9.75 14.84
C ASP A 99 14.61 9.32 14.58
N THR A 100 15.56 10.10 15.09
CA THR A 100 17.01 9.83 14.98
C THR A 100 17.59 9.09 16.17
N SER A 101 16.77 8.72 17.16
CA SER A 101 17.18 7.85 18.27
C SER A 101 17.22 6.37 17.88
N VAL A 102 16.57 6.01 16.77
CA VAL A 102 16.59 4.65 16.21
C VAL A 102 17.67 4.54 15.14
N THR A 103 18.52 3.52 15.28
CA THR A 103 19.61 3.27 14.32
C THR A 103 19.10 2.61 13.03
N GLY A 104 19.85 2.73 11.94
CA GLY A 104 19.56 2.05 10.68
C GLY A 104 19.51 0.54 10.82
N ASP A 105 20.32 -0.03 11.71
CA ASP A 105 20.32 -1.47 12.04
C ASP A 105 18.99 -1.87 12.70
N GLU A 106 18.50 -1.08 13.66
CA GLU A 106 17.20 -1.36 14.29
C GLU A 106 16.03 -1.26 13.30
N TRP A 107 16.09 -0.30 12.36
CA TRP A 107 15.09 -0.17 11.30
C TRP A 107 15.06 -1.40 10.39
N VAL A 108 16.20 -1.79 9.84
CA VAL A 108 16.28 -2.91 8.89
C VAL A 108 16.03 -4.25 9.59
N SER A 109 16.54 -4.44 10.81
CA SER A 109 16.25 -5.60 11.65
C SER A 109 14.75 -5.78 11.93
N ALA A 110 13.99 -4.68 12.09
CA ALA A 110 12.55 -4.76 12.29
C ALA A 110 11.82 -5.27 11.03
N ILE A 111 12.27 -4.83 9.85
CA ILE A 111 11.75 -5.27 8.55
C ILE A 111 12.03 -6.77 8.34
N GLU A 112 13.28 -7.19 8.54
CA GLU A 112 13.69 -8.60 8.40
C GLU A 112 12.93 -9.50 9.39
N ARG A 113 12.66 -9.00 10.61
CA ARG A 113 11.94 -9.76 11.65
C ARG A 113 10.48 -10.03 11.29
N ILE A 114 9.82 -9.17 10.53
CA ILE A 114 8.46 -9.45 10.04
C ILE A 114 8.47 -10.33 8.78
N GLY A 115 9.66 -10.65 8.24
CA GLY A 115 9.84 -11.47 7.05
C GLY A 115 9.72 -10.69 5.74
N ALA A 116 9.76 -9.36 5.79
CA ALA A 116 9.66 -8.49 4.62
C ALA A 116 11.05 -8.14 4.07
N GLU A 117 11.12 -7.76 2.79
CA GLU A 117 12.34 -7.25 2.18
C GLU A 117 12.51 -5.74 2.41
N PRO A 118 13.68 -5.27 2.87
CA PRO A 118 13.95 -3.85 3.03
C PRO A 118 14.16 -3.15 1.67
N THR A 119 13.44 -2.05 1.46
CA THR A 119 13.70 -1.05 0.41
C THR A 119 14.17 0.24 1.06
N VAL A 120 15.43 0.63 0.82
CA VAL A 120 16.03 1.77 1.52
C VAL A 120 16.08 3.00 0.62
N ILE A 121 15.49 4.10 1.09
CA ILE A 121 15.68 5.41 0.45
C ILE A 121 16.95 6.05 1.02
N VAL A 122 17.78 6.61 0.14
CA VAL A 122 18.99 7.37 0.50
C VAL A 122 18.91 8.80 -0.05
N ASN A 123 19.69 9.70 0.54
CA ASN A 123 19.79 11.08 0.06
C ASN A 123 20.50 11.16 -1.30
N THR A 124 20.39 12.31 -1.97
CA THR A 124 21.02 12.60 -3.27
C THR A 124 22.48 13.03 -3.18
N ASP A 125 23.10 12.97 -2.00
CA ASP A 125 24.55 13.11 -1.87
C ASP A 125 25.22 11.74 -2.07
N PRO A 126 26.19 11.61 -3.00
CA PRO A 126 26.86 10.34 -3.25
C PRO A 126 27.63 9.77 -2.04
N GLY A 127 28.16 10.64 -1.17
CA GLY A 127 28.83 10.23 0.06
C GLY A 127 27.84 9.65 1.06
N ASP A 128 26.69 10.31 1.25
CA ASP A 128 25.62 9.83 2.13
C ASP A 128 25.08 8.46 1.68
N ALA A 129 24.77 8.32 0.39
CA ALA A 129 24.24 7.09 -0.16
C ALA A 129 25.21 5.90 0.01
N LEU A 130 26.50 6.12 -0.26
CA LEU A 130 27.54 5.11 -0.05
C LEU A 130 27.77 4.81 1.43
N ALA A 131 27.69 5.81 2.32
CA ALA A 131 27.83 5.61 3.74
C ALA A 131 26.70 4.72 4.30
N VAL A 132 25.45 4.94 3.87
CA VAL A 132 24.32 4.07 4.24
C VAL A 132 24.51 2.65 3.72
N LEU A 133 24.82 2.47 2.43
CA LEU A 133 25.06 1.15 1.84
C LEU A 133 26.18 0.39 2.57
N ASN A 134 27.32 1.05 2.78
CA ASN A 134 28.46 0.44 3.46
C ASN A 134 28.15 0.09 4.91
N TYR A 135 27.44 0.96 5.62
CA TYR A 135 27.01 0.70 6.99
C TYR A 135 26.15 -0.58 7.05
N LEU A 136 25.11 -0.68 6.21
CA LEU A 136 24.21 -1.84 6.20
C LEU A 136 24.95 -3.14 5.85
N ASN A 137 25.81 -3.10 4.82
CA ASN A 137 26.65 -4.24 4.45
C ASN A 137 27.59 -4.69 5.59
N GLN A 138 28.21 -3.74 6.30
CA GLN A 138 29.11 -4.05 7.42
C GLN A 138 28.38 -4.66 8.63
N HIS A 139 27.10 -4.34 8.81
CA HIS A 139 26.26 -4.90 9.87
C HIS A 139 25.54 -6.19 9.44
N GLY A 140 25.81 -6.70 8.23
CA GLY A 140 25.28 -7.97 7.77
C GLY A 140 23.84 -7.92 7.24
N HIS A 141 23.30 -6.73 7.01
CA HIS A 141 22.01 -6.57 6.36
C HIS A 141 22.13 -6.77 4.85
N HIS A 142 21.18 -7.53 4.29
CA HIS A 142 21.10 -7.77 2.85
C HIS A 142 19.99 -6.90 2.26
N VAL A 143 20.34 -5.67 1.88
CA VAL A 143 19.42 -4.75 1.19
C VAL A 143 19.71 -4.77 -0.30
N ASN A 144 18.80 -5.30 -1.10
CA ASN A 144 18.95 -5.39 -2.55
C ASN A 144 18.34 -4.20 -3.29
N ARG A 145 17.41 -3.47 -2.65
CA ARG A 145 16.60 -2.44 -3.30
C ARG A 145 16.78 -1.07 -2.66
N PHE A 146 17.14 -0.09 -3.49
CA PHE A 146 17.36 1.29 -3.06
C PHE A 146 16.57 2.29 -3.90
N ILE A 147 16.19 3.40 -3.27
CA ILE A 147 15.59 4.56 -3.91
C ILE A 147 16.51 5.75 -3.65
N ILE A 148 16.87 6.51 -4.68
CA ILE A 148 17.71 7.71 -4.52
C ILE A 148 16.81 8.95 -4.49
N GLY A 149 16.72 9.60 -3.32
CA GLY A 149 15.86 10.74 -3.10
C GLY A 149 14.42 10.37 -2.75
N ASN A 150 13.71 11.31 -2.12
CA ASN A 150 12.31 11.19 -1.74
C ASN A 150 11.60 12.48 -2.13
N GLU A 151 10.48 12.37 -2.84
CA GLU A 151 9.66 13.50 -3.29
C GLU A 151 10.51 14.53 -4.06
N MET A 152 11.12 14.09 -5.16
CA MET A 152 12.09 14.90 -5.92
C MET A 152 11.47 15.92 -6.88
N ASP A 153 10.17 16.19 -6.76
CA ASP A 153 9.49 17.24 -7.52
C ASP A 153 9.63 18.63 -6.87
N ALA A 154 9.30 19.67 -7.64
CA ALA A 154 9.51 21.06 -7.25
C ALA A 154 8.63 21.52 -6.07
N ASN A 155 7.55 20.80 -5.77
CA ASN A 155 6.58 21.23 -4.74
C ASN A 155 6.86 20.60 -3.37
N SER A 156 7.77 19.64 -3.27
CA SER A 156 7.89 18.72 -2.13
C SER A 156 9.26 18.75 -1.42
N LYS A 157 10.01 19.85 -1.58
CA LYS A 157 11.32 20.17 -0.93
C LYS A 157 12.57 19.88 -1.75
N SER A 158 12.47 19.30 -2.95
CA SER A 158 13.62 19.26 -3.87
C SER A 158 13.88 20.64 -4.47
N ASN A 159 15.13 21.08 -4.40
CA ASN A 159 15.62 22.26 -5.11
C ASN A 159 16.37 21.90 -6.41
N LEU A 160 16.40 20.62 -6.78
CA LEU A 160 17.10 20.14 -7.97
C LEU A 160 16.17 20.14 -9.18
N PRO A 161 16.55 20.82 -10.27
CA PRO A 161 15.95 20.61 -11.59
C PRO A 161 16.01 19.13 -12.02
N ALA A 162 15.06 18.69 -12.84
CA ALA A 162 14.91 17.28 -13.22
C ALA A 162 16.16 16.69 -13.89
N ASP A 163 16.86 17.47 -14.73
CA ASP A 163 18.11 17.08 -15.37
C ASP A 163 19.27 16.94 -14.38
N GLN A 164 19.36 17.85 -13.41
CA GLN A 164 20.36 17.80 -12.33
C GLN A 164 20.13 16.60 -11.42
N TYR A 165 18.88 16.34 -11.03
CA TYR A 165 18.54 15.14 -10.27
C TYR A 165 18.89 13.87 -11.06
N THR A 166 18.52 13.80 -12.34
CA THR A 166 18.80 12.63 -13.19
C THR A 166 20.30 12.39 -13.33
N SER A 167 21.11 13.45 -13.45
CA SER A 167 22.58 13.35 -13.45
C SER A 167 23.12 12.84 -12.10
N ALA A 168 22.61 13.37 -10.98
CA ALA A 168 22.99 12.92 -9.65
C ALA A 168 22.63 11.43 -9.42
N PHE A 169 21.41 11.03 -9.78
CA PHE A 169 20.94 9.65 -9.71
C PHE A 169 21.91 8.68 -10.39
N ARG A 170 22.28 8.95 -11.65
CA ARG A 170 23.17 8.09 -12.43
C ARG A 170 24.53 7.90 -11.76
N GLN A 171 25.12 9.00 -11.27
CA GLN A 171 26.41 8.97 -10.58
C GLN A 171 26.35 8.14 -9.29
N ILE A 172 25.28 8.29 -8.52
CA ILE A 172 25.07 7.55 -7.27
C ILE A 172 24.83 6.07 -7.56
N ALA A 173 23.94 5.75 -8.50
CA ALA A 173 23.62 4.38 -8.88
C ALA A 173 24.87 3.62 -9.35
N ALA A 174 25.69 4.23 -10.21
CA ALA A 174 26.94 3.63 -10.67
C ALA A 174 27.91 3.36 -9.53
N ARG A 175 28.04 4.30 -8.57
CA ARG A 175 28.93 4.12 -7.40
C ARG A 175 28.42 3.05 -6.44
N MET A 176 27.12 3.01 -6.17
CA MET A 176 26.52 1.97 -5.33
C MET A 176 26.71 0.58 -5.95
N ARG A 177 26.50 0.45 -7.28
CA ARG A 177 26.74 -0.81 -8.00
C ARG A 177 28.22 -1.19 -8.15
N GLN A 178 29.15 -0.28 -7.96
CA GLN A 178 30.57 -0.65 -7.83
C GLN A 178 30.84 -1.40 -6.52
N VAL A 179 30.09 -1.12 -5.47
CA VAL A 179 30.19 -1.80 -4.16
C VAL A 179 29.37 -3.09 -4.18
N THR A 180 28.13 -3.03 -4.68
CA THR A 180 27.20 -4.17 -4.74
C THR A 180 26.58 -4.25 -6.14
N PRO A 181 27.17 -5.05 -7.07
CA PRO A 181 26.80 -5.04 -8.49
C PRO A 181 25.33 -5.29 -8.82
N ASP A 182 24.65 -6.11 -8.02
CA ASP A 182 23.29 -6.58 -8.31
C ASP A 182 22.19 -5.73 -7.68
N LEU A 183 22.49 -4.52 -7.19
CA LEU A 183 21.48 -3.65 -6.59
C LEU A 183 20.41 -3.21 -7.61
N GLU A 184 19.17 -3.30 -7.17
CA GLU A 184 18.03 -2.66 -7.80
C GLU A 184 17.92 -1.22 -7.29
N ILE A 185 18.05 -0.25 -8.19
CA ILE A 185 18.06 1.17 -7.82
C ILE A 185 17.01 1.92 -8.63
N GLY A 186 16.12 2.63 -7.96
CA GLY A 186 15.02 3.38 -8.59
C GLY A 186 14.86 4.82 -8.10
N GLY A 187 13.96 5.55 -8.76
CA GLY A 187 13.65 6.96 -8.55
C GLY A 187 12.59 7.41 -9.58
N PRO A 188 12.17 8.69 -9.63
CA PRO A 188 12.55 9.82 -8.77
C PRO A 188 11.79 9.93 -7.45
N ALA A 189 10.81 9.05 -7.22
CA ALA A 189 9.93 9.12 -6.06
C ALA A 189 9.18 10.46 -5.88
N PRO A 190 8.67 11.17 -6.91
CA PRO A 190 7.94 12.42 -6.72
C PRO A 190 6.68 12.22 -5.85
N ALA A 191 6.27 13.25 -5.10
CA ALA A 191 5.12 13.23 -4.18
C ALA A 191 3.77 13.02 -4.90
N TYR A 192 3.74 13.21 -6.21
CA TYR A 192 2.61 12.95 -7.10
C TYR A 192 3.11 12.49 -8.47
N PHE A 193 2.19 12.19 -9.39
CA PHE A 193 2.52 11.87 -10.78
C PHE A 193 3.06 13.09 -11.55
N ALA A 194 4.30 13.46 -11.28
CA ALA A 194 5.02 14.58 -11.87
C ALA A 194 5.55 14.20 -13.26
N GLU A 195 4.67 14.21 -14.25
CA GLU A 195 4.95 13.69 -15.59
C GLU A 195 6.24 14.21 -16.24
N ASP A 196 6.51 15.50 -16.17
CA ASP A 196 7.70 16.09 -16.81
C ASP A 196 9.00 15.56 -16.16
N LEU A 197 9.03 15.49 -14.83
CA LEU A 197 10.16 14.91 -14.09
C LEU A 197 10.31 13.41 -14.42
N LEU A 198 9.21 12.65 -14.43
CA LEU A 198 9.22 11.22 -14.77
C LEU A 198 9.74 10.99 -16.19
N ARG A 199 9.35 11.84 -17.15
CA ARG A 199 9.82 11.78 -18.53
C ARG A 199 11.31 12.06 -18.63
N THR A 200 11.78 13.17 -18.04
CA THR A 200 13.21 13.51 -18.00
C THR A 200 14.04 12.40 -17.35
N PHE A 201 13.53 11.81 -16.27
CA PHE A 201 14.18 10.70 -15.59
C PHE A 201 14.24 9.44 -16.46
N ILE A 202 13.15 9.05 -17.12
CA ILE A 202 13.14 7.90 -18.02
C ILE A 202 14.13 8.10 -19.19
N ASP A 203 14.14 9.28 -19.79
CA ASP A 203 15.07 9.57 -20.88
C ASP A 203 16.53 9.47 -20.41
N GLY A 204 16.89 10.16 -19.33
CA GLY A 204 18.28 10.20 -18.89
C GLY A 204 18.77 8.97 -18.11
N ALA A 205 17.94 8.39 -17.25
CA ALA A 205 18.32 7.30 -16.33
C ALA A 205 17.90 5.89 -16.80
N VAL A 206 17.09 5.76 -17.86
CA VAL A 206 16.77 4.46 -18.46
C VAL A 206 17.32 4.33 -19.87
N ARG A 207 17.06 5.30 -20.75
CA ARG A 207 17.43 5.21 -22.18
C ARG A 207 18.89 5.57 -22.43
N ASP A 208 19.34 6.68 -21.84
CA ASP A 208 20.68 7.23 -22.10
C ASP A 208 21.74 6.74 -21.09
N ALA A 209 21.34 5.94 -20.11
CA ALA A 209 22.20 5.45 -19.04
C ALA A 209 22.96 4.18 -19.44
N SER A 210 24.21 4.06 -18.97
CA SER A 210 24.95 2.79 -18.99
C SER A 210 24.31 1.76 -18.05
N PRO A 211 24.60 0.45 -18.18
CA PRO A 211 24.01 -0.57 -17.30
C PRO A 211 24.21 -0.30 -15.80
N GLN A 212 25.36 0.26 -15.41
CA GLN A 212 25.65 0.57 -14.01
C GLN A 212 24.88 1.80 -13.50
N GLU A 213 24.54 2.74 -14.38
CA GLU A 213 23.79 3.96 -14.06
C GLU A 213 22.27 3.78 -14.15
N ARG A 214 21.83 2.76 -14.89
CA ARG A 214 20.44 2.58 -15.31
C ARG A 214 19.50 2.30 -14.13
N ALA A 215 18.35 2.96 -14.10
CA ALA A 215 17.31 2.67 -13.12
C ALA A 215 16.73 1.26 -13.34
N SER A 216 16.60 0.49 -12.25
CA SER A 216 15.95 -0.83 -12.25
C SER A 216 14.43 -0.72 -12.18
N PHE A 217 13.91 0.37 -11.61
CA PHE A 217 12.48 0.62 -11.54
C PHE A 217 12.18 2.13 -11.48
N ILE A 218 10.98 2.52 -11.89
CA ILE A 218 10.45 3.87 -11.75
C ILE A 218 9.59 3.93 -10.50
N ASP A 219 9.88 4.87 -9.61
CA ASP A 219 9.16 5.11 -8.36
C ASP A 219 8.42 6.44 -8.39
N PHE A 220 7.19 6.47 -7.88
CA PHE A 220 6.43 7.70 -7.63
C PHE A 220 5.41 7.48 -6.51
N HIS A 221 4.88 8.59 -5.98
CA HIS A 221 3.85 8.57 -4.94
C HIS A 221 2.53 9.04 -5.49
N ALA A 222 1.44 8.65 -4.84
CA ALA A 222 0.14 9.23 -5.12
C ALA A 222 -0.87 9.01 -4.00
N TYR A 223 -1.70 10.03 -3.75
CA TYR A 223 -2.69 10.03 -2.67
C TYR A 223 -4.09 10.36 -3.16
N GLY A 224 -5.10 9.56 -2.82
CA GLY A 224 -6.46 9.66 -3.35
C GLY A 224 -7.06 11.06 -3.26
N ALA A 225 -6.79 11.78 -2.18
CA ALA A 225 -7.14 13.18 -1.94
C ALA A 225 -6.12 13.91 -1.05
N GLY A 226 -6.34 15.20 -0.83
CA GLY A 226 -5.48 16.07 -0.01
C GLY A 226 -5.83 16.16 1.47
N ASN A 227 -5.05 16.92 2.23
CA ASN A 227 -5.33 17.21 3.63
C ASN A 227 -6.63 18.02 3.78
N GLY A 228 -7.54 17.51 4.60
CA GLY A 228 -8.86 18.09 4.84
C GLY A 228 -9.88 17.80 3.72
N GLU A 229 -9.56 16.92 2.77
CA GLU A 229 -10.44 16.52 1.68
C GLU A 229 -10.82 15.05 1.81
N ASN A 230 -12.05 14.66 1.45
CA ASN A 230 -12.40 13.24 1.40
C ASN A 230 -12.03 12.65 0.03
N ALA A 231 -11.43 11.47 0.03
CA ALA A 231 -11.22 10.74 -1.21
C ALA A 231 -12.55 10.22 -1.79
N THR A 232 -12.54 10.03 -3.11
CA THR A 232 -13.63 9.39 -3.84
C THR A 232 -13.26 7.97 -4.19
N VAL A 233 -14.25 7.10 -4.40
CA VAL A 233 -14.00 5.76 -4.93
C VAL A 233 -13.23 5.83 -6.26
N ALA A 234 -13.61 6.75 -7.15
CA ALA A 234 -12.98 6.90 -8.45
C ALA A 234 -11.47 7.20 -8.37
N SER A 235 -10.99 7.82 -7.29
CA SER A 235 -9.55 8.12 -7.16
C SER A 235 -8.71 6.87 -6.87
N SER A 236 -9.32 5.76 -6.42
CA SER A 236 -8.59 4.51 -6.19
C SER A 236 -8.12 3.83 -7.48
N THR A 237 -8.79 4.04 -8.62
CA THR A 237 -8.44 3.36 -9.88
C THR A 237 -7.60 4.19 -10.85
N ARG A 238 -7.43 5.50 -10.58
CA ARG A 238 -6.68 6.41 -11.47
C ARG A 238 -5.24 5.97 -11.74
N TYR A 239 -4.66 5.16 -10.85
CA TYR A 239 -3.31 4.61 -10.97
C TYR A 239 -3.13 3.76 -12.22
N ILE A 240 -4.21 3.15 -12.73
CA ILE A 240 -4.19 2.42 -14.01
C ILE A 240 -3.66 3.31 -15.12
N GLY A 241 -4.26 4.50 -15.32
CA GLY A 241 -3.86 5.39 -16.40
C GLY A 241 -2.45 5.94 -16.21
N GLN A 242 -2.01 6.15 -14.97
CA GLN A 242 -0.65 6.61 -14.65
C GLN A 242 0.40 5.53 -14.96
N LEU A 243 0.16 4.30 -14.55
CA LEU A 243 1.05 3.16 -14.82
C LEU A 243 1.09 2.81 -16.31
N ASP A 244 -0.05 2.82 -17.00
CA ASP A 244 -0.12 2.61 -18.45
C ASP A 244 0.67 3.71 -19.19
N LYS A 245 0.58 4.95 -18.71
CA LYS A 245 1.34 6.08 -19.25
C LYS A 245 2.84 5.93 -19.01
N LEU A 246 3.28 5.46 -17.84
CA LEU A 246 4.69 5.14 -17.58
C LEU A 246 5.19 4.00 -18.47
N ARG A 247 4.40 2.93 -18.67
CA ARG A 247 4.75 1.86 -19.60
C ARG A 247 4.90 2.37 -21.02
N ALA A 248 3.99 3.22 -21.48
CA ALA A 248 4.11 3.87 -22.79
C ALA A 248 5.34 4.78 -22.88
N MET A 249 5.66 5.53 -21.80
CA MET A 249 6.86 6.36 -21.73
C MET A 249 8.14 5.53 -21.75
N LEU A 250 8.18 4.33 -21.18
CA LEU A 250 9.35 3.44 -21.20
C LEU A 250 9.55 2.85 -22.60
N GLY A 251 8.48 2.37 -23.25
CA GLY A 251 8.53 1.66 -24.52
C GLY A 251 9.41 0.40 -24.44
N ASP A 252 9.95 -0.04 -25.58
CA ASP A 252 10.77 -1.26 -25.66
C ASP A 252 12.05 -1.18 -24.81
N ALA A 253 12.61 0.02 -24.67
CA ALA A 253 13.84 0.25 -23.93
C ALA A 253 13.72 -0.04 -22.43
N GLY A 254 12.50 0.00 -21.86
CA GLY A 254 12.25 -0.20 -20.44
C GLY A 254 11.27 -1.34 -20.12
N LYS A 255 11.16 -2.34 -21.00
CA LYS A 255 10.29 -3.52 -20.79
C LYS A 255 10.65 -4.34 -19.54
N ASP A 256 11.90 -4.26 -19.11
CA ASP A 256 12.49 -4.92 -17.94
C ASP A 256 12.56 -4.00 -16.71
N VAL A 257 12.25 -2.71 -16.86
CA VAL A 257 12.24 -1.75 -15.77
C VAL A 257 10.97 -1.94 -14.94
N GLY A 258 11.11 -2.14 -13.64
CA GLY A 258 9.98 -2.24 -12.71
C GLY A 258 9.18 -0.94 -12.62
N LEU A 259 7.93 -1.02 -12.19
CA LEU A 259 7.15 0.14 -11.77
C LEU A 259 6.82 0.00 -10.30
N GLN A 260 6.85 1.11 -9.58
CA GLN A 260 6.56 1.15 -8.16
C GLN A 260 5.73 2.39 -7.85
N LEU A 261 4.60 2.17 -7.18
CA LEU A 261 3.91 3.21 -6.43
C LEU A 261 4.43 3.14 -4.99
N GLY A 262 5.57 3.80 -4.76
CA GLY A 262 6.38 3.63 -3.55
C GLY A 262 5.83 4.30 -2.31
N GLU A 263 4.76 5.07 -2.47
CA GLU A 263 3.98 5.61 -1.37
C GLU A 263 2.57 5.92 -1.87
N PHE A 264 1.57 5.27 -1.29
CA PHE A 264 0.18 5.65 -1.53
C PHE A 264 -0.68 5.46 -0.30
N ASN A 265 -1.70 6.29 -0.20
CA ASN A 265 -2.82 6.07 0.69
C ASN A 265 -4.05 6.80 0.13
N MET A 266 -5.19 6.62 0.76
CA MET A 266 -6.42 7.33 0.42
C MET A 266 -6.22 8.84 0.52
N ASN A 267 -5.49 9.29 1.54
CA ASN A 267 -5.16 10.68 1.78
C ASN A 267 -3.74 10.81 2.32
N TRP A 268 -3.11 11.98 2.13
CA TRP A 268 -1.83 12.31 2.80
C TRP A 268 -2.03 13.04 4.14
N GLY A 269 -3.27 13.32 4.53
CA GLY A 269 -3.65 13.89 5.82
C GLY A 269 -4.21 12.87 6.81
N ASP A 270 -4.53 13.34 8.02
CA ASP A 270 -5.08 12.52 9.11
C ASP A 270 -6.63 12.61 9.16
N GLU A 271 -7.30 12.39 8.03
CA GLU A 271 -8.74 12.48 7.94
C GLU A 271 -9.44 11.32 8.65
N SER A 272 -10.57 11.62 9.30
CA SER A 272 -11.42 10.59 9.93
C SER A 272 -11.87 9.49 8.95
N GLN A 273 -12.00 9.79 7.65
CA GLN A 273 -12.35 8.82 6.63
C GLN A 273 -11.33 7.66 6.55
N ASN A 274 -10.05 7.92 6.83
CA ASN A 274 -8.98 6.90 6.84
C ASN A 274 -9.23 5.79 7.89
N ASN A 275 -10.04 6.05 8.92
CA ASN A 275 -10.41 5.06 9.94
C ASN A 275 -11.73 4.31 9.65
N THR A 276 -12.33 4.49 8.46
CA THR A 276 -13.63 3.90 8.12
C THR A 276 -13.49 2.69 7.20
N HIS A 277 -14.53 1.86 7.11
CA HIS A 277 -14.57 0.74 6.16
C HIS A 277 -14.38 1.20 4.70
N PHE A 278 -14.77 2.44 4.37
CA PHE A 278 -14.52 3.02 3.05
C PHE A 278 -13.03 3.04 2.70
N ALA A 279 -12.15 3.32 3.67
CA ALA A 279 -10.71 3.27 3.44
C ALA A 279 -10.22 1.85 3.15
N SER A 280 -10.81 0.81 3.77
CA SER A 280 -10.52 -0.59 3.41
C SER A 280 -10.87 -0.87 1.95
N VAL A 281 -12.09 -0.52 1.54
CA VAL A 281 -12.58 -0.69 0.16
C VAL A 281 -11.70 0.09 -0.82
N TRP A 282 -11.37 1.34 -0.50
CA TRP A 282 -10.52 2.20 -1.32
C TRP A 282 -9.11 1.61 -1.47
N VAL A 283 -8.47 1.18 -0.38
CA VAL A 283 -7.12 0.60 -0.40
C VAL A 283 -7.09 -0.69 -1.19
N ALA A 284 -8.07 -1.58 -1.01
CA ALA A 284 -8.17 -2.81 -1.80
C ALA A 284 -8.30 -2.52 -3.31
N ASN A 285 -9.12 -1.54 -3.68
CA ASN A 285 -9.29 -1.15 -5.08
C ASN A 285 -8.01 -0.54 -5.66
N ALA A 286 -7.37 0.36 -4.91
CA ALA A 286 -6.09 0.95 -5.31
C ALA A 286 -5.01 -0.11 -5.50
N LEU A 287 -4.87 -1.02 -4.53
CA LEU A 287 -3.89 -2.10 -4.57
C LEU A 287 -4.11 -3.01 -5.78
N GLY A 288 -5.33 -3.48 -6.01
CA GLY A 288 -5.70 -4.27 -7.18
C GLY A 288 -5.38 -3.56 -8.51
N SER A 289 -5.70 -2.26 -8.59
CA SER A 289 -5.38 -1.42 -9.75
C SER A 289 -3.88 -1.29 -10.03
N ILE A 290 -3.03 -1.31 -8.99
CA ILE A 290 -1.57 -1.23 -9.14
C ILE A 290 -0.99 -2.59 -9.55
N VAL A 291 -1.31 -3.65 -8.81
CA VAL A 291 -0.68 -4.98 -9.01
C VAL A 291 -1.08 -5.64 -10.34
N THR A 292 -2.24 -5.30 -10.89
CA THR A 292 -2.67 -5.74 -12.22
C THR A 292 -1.84 -5.19 -13.37
N ARG A 293 -0.98 -4.20 -13.11
CA ARG A 293 0.01 -3.66 -14.05
C ARG A 293 1.43 -4.14 -13.70
N GLY A 294 1.54 -5.11 -12.79
CA GLY A 294 2.80 -5.69 -12.33
C GLY A 294 3.68 -4.70 -11.56
N ALA A 295 3.07 -3.68 -10.97
CA ALA A 295 3.78 -2.69 -10.19
C ALA A 295 3.83 -3.08 -8.70
N THR A 296 4.91 -2.71 -8.02
CA THR A 296 5.05 -2.76 -6.57
C THR A 296 4.20 -1.65 -5.94
N ALA A 297 3.54 -1.95 -4.82
CA ALA A 297 2.62 -1.04 -4.14
C ALA A 297 3.00 -0.95 -2.65
N PHE A 298 3.37 0.24 -2.19
CA PHE A 298 3.67 0.50 -0.78
C PHE A 298 2.64 1.42 -0.14
N VAL A 299 1.79 0.85 0.73
CA VAL A 299 0.81 1.63 1.50
C VAL A 299 1.54 2.45 2.55
N TYR A 300 1.27 3.75 2.56
CA TYR A 300 1.77 4.66 3.58
C TYR A 300 0.84 4.63 4.80
N ALA A 301 1.22 4.22 6.00
CA ALA A 301 2.50 3.65 6.45
C ALA A 301 2.22 2.53 7.47
N ASP A 302 3.23 1.92 8.10
CA ASP A 302 3.06 1.00 9.23
C ASP A 302 2.23 1.64 10.36
N LYS A 303 2.69 2.80 10.84
CA LYS A 303 2.12 3.58 11.93
C LYS A 303 2.14 5.05 11.55
N ASN A 304 0.96 5.66 11.44
CA ASN A 304 0.85 7.10 11.22
C ASN A 304 -0.57 7.65 11.46
N ASN A 305 -1.04 7.66 12.71
CA ASN A 305 -2.41 8.07 13.06
C ASN A 305 -3.42 7.34 12.15
N ALA A 306 -4.44 8.00 11.60
CA ALA A 306 -5.45 7.34 10.77
C ALA A 306 -4.89 6.72 9.47
N MET A 307 -3.71 7.15 9.00
CA MET A 307 -3.10 6.62 7.77
C MET A 307 -2.38 5.28 7.96
N GLY A 308 -1.98 4.94 9.18
CA GLY A 308 -1.24 3.70 9.45
C GLY A 308 -2.03 2.43 9.08
N VAL A 309 -1.34 1.34 8.75
CA VAL A 309 -1.95 0.00 8.66
C VAL A 309 -2.20 -0.59 10.04
N ILE A 310 -1.37 -0.24 11.03
CA ILE A 310 -1.59 -0.61 12.42
C ILE A 310 -1.67 0.63 13.33
N GLY A 311 -2.42 0.50 14.42
CA GLY A 311 -2.45 1.42 15.54
C GLY A 311 -1.61 0.93 16.71
N PRO A 312 -1.82 1.51 17.91
CA PRO A 312 -1.19 1.04 19.13
C PRO A 312 -1.39 -0.47 19.33
N HIS A 313 -0.34 -1.15 19.78
CA HIS A 313 -0.33 -2.59 20.06
C HIS A 313 -0.76 -3.46 18.86
N GLY A 314 -0.30 -3.11 17.65
CA GLY A 314 -0.59 -3.88 16.43
C GLY A 314 -2.06 -3.89 16.03
N THR A 315 -2.90 -2.99 16.55
CA THR A 315 -4.35 -2.99 16.24
C THR A 315 -4.57 -2.73 14.74
N PRO A 316 -5.21 -3.63 13.98
CA PRO A 316 -5.46 -3.42 12.55
C PRO A 316 -6.32 -2.18 12.27
N LYS A 317 -5.90 -1.37 11.30
CA LYS A 317 -6.66 -0.22 10.78
C LYS A 317 -7.33 -0.54 9.45
N ALA A 318 -8.07 0.42 8.89
CA ALA A 318 -8.84 0.20 7.67
C ALA A 318 -7.95 -0.21 6.48
N SER A 319 -6.79 0.42 6.32
CA SER A 319 -5.83 0.09 5.26
C SER A 319 -5.25 -1.32 5.39
N TYR A 320 -5.02 -1.81 6.63
CA TYR A 320 -4.65 -3.21 6.89
C TYR A 320 -5.70 -4.15 6.33
N VAL A 321 -6.98 -3.91 6.60
CA VAL A 321 -8.07 -4.77 6.09
C VAL A 321 -8.12 -4.77 4.57
N GLY A 322 -7.91 -3.61 3.93
CA GLY A 322 -7.85 -3.52 2.47
C GLY A 322 -6.70 -4.33 1.88
N MET A 323 -5.53 -4.28 2.51
CA MET A 323 -4.36 -5.08 2.13
C MET A 323 -4.55 -6.57 2.40
N GLU A 324 -5.12 -6.94 3.56
CA GLU A 324 -5.35 -8.32 4.01
C GLU A 324 -6.16 -9.12 2.98
N MET A 325 -7.05 -8.45 2.22
CA MET A 325 -7.82 -9.08 1.15
C MET A 325 -6.96 -9.60 -0.02
N PHE A 326 -5.74 -9.08 -0.18
CA PHE A 326 -4.74 -9.54 -1.14
C PHE A 326 -3.63 -10.35 -0.49
N THR A 327 -3.15 -9.97 0.68
CA THR A 327 -2.00 -10.66 1.30
C THR A 327 -2.40 -11.91 2.10
N GLY A 328 -3.69 -12.09 2.34
CA GLY A 328 -4.21 -13.22 3.08
C GLY A 328 -4.08 -13.08 4.59
N ASN A 329 -4.44 -14.14 5.32
CA ASN A 329 -4.32 -14.16 6.77
C ASN A 329 -4.12 -15.56 7.36
N PRO A 330 -3.66 -15.66 8.62
CA PRO A 330 -3.47 -16.95 9.30
C PRO A 330 -4.75 -17.77 9.51
N GLN A 331 -5.93 -17.17 9.34
CA GLN A 331 -7.23 -17.83 9.49
C GLN A 331 -7.65 -18.62 8.25
N GLY A 332 -6.89 -18.53 7.15
CA GLY A 332 -7.08 -19.34 5.95
C GLY A 332 -7.48 -18.55 4.70
N LEU A 333 -7.57 -17.21 4.78
CA LEU A 333 -7.62 -16.40 3.56
C LEU A 333 -6.27 -16.52 2.85
N ARG A 334 -6.28 -17.08 1.64
CA ARG A 334 -5.05 -17.30 0.86
C ARG A 334 -4.52 -15.99 0.29
N HIS A 335 -3.20 -15.91 0.15
CA HIS A 335 -2.54 -14.80 -0.52
C HIS A 335 -2.96 -14.72 -2.01
N PHE A 336 -2.91 -13.54 -2.59
CA PHE A 336 -3.09 -13.30 -4.01
C PHE A 336 -1.88 -13.83 -4.76
N GLY A 337 -2.08 -14.75 -5.68
CA GLY A 337 -0.98 -15.42 -6.37
C GLY A 337 -0.13 -14.48 -7.22
N ARG A 338 1.08 -14.95 -7.53
CA ARG A 338 2.08 -14.20 -8.30
C ARG A 338 1.63 -13.85 -9.72
N ASP A 339 0.89 -14.75 -10.38
CA ASP A 339 0.50 -14.57 -11.77
C ASP A 339 -0.83 -13.85 -11.84
N VAL A 340 -0.83 -12.55 -12.11
CA VAL A 340 -2.07 -11.78 -12.23
C VAL A 340 -2.71 -12.13 -13.58
N VAL A 341 -3.98 -12.52 -13.55
CA VAL A 341 -4.71 -12.97 -14.74
C VAL A 341 -5.81 -11.99 -15.14
N GLN A 342 -6.30 -12.12 -16.37
CA GLN A 342 -7.35 -11.26 -16.87
C GLN A 342 -8.65 -11.46 -16.07
N ALA A 343 -9.20 -10.34 -15.58
CA ALA A 343 -10.52 -10.27 -14.99
C ALA A 343 -11.24 -8.98 -15.45
N SER A 344 -12.56 -9.03 -15.55
CA SER A 344 -13.40 -7.87 -15.90
C SER A 344 -14.80 -8.02 -15.33
N SER A 345 -15.50 -6.88 -15.16
CA SER A 345 -16.89 -6.82 -14.72
C SER A 345 -17.71 -6.02 -15.72
N ASN A 346 -18.98 -6.39 -15.91
CA ASN A 346 -19.95 -5.59 -16.68
C ASN A 346 -20.56 -4.45 -15.83
N ASN A 347 -20.37 -4.46 -14.51
CA ASN A 347 -20.89 -3.46 -13.59
C ASN A 347 -19.76 -2.48 -13.21
N PRO A 348 -19.90 -1.16 -13.48
CA PRO A 348 -18.85 -0.18 -13.19
C PRO A 348 -18.56 0.01 -11.70
N ASN A 349 -19.46 -0.43 -10.81
CA ASN A 349 -19.26 -0.39 -9.36
C ASN A 349 -18.56 -1.64 -8.81
N VAL A 350 -18.29 -2.65 -9.65
CA VAL A 350 -17.59 -3.87 -9.24
C VAL A 350 -16.28 -3.97 -9.99
N GLN A 351 -15.17 -3.89 -9.27
CA GLN A 351 -13.85 -4.19 -9.82
C GLN A 351 -13.45 -5.61 -9.48
N ALA A 352 -12.83 -6.28 -10.44
CA ALA A 352 -12.40 -7.66 -10.32
C ALA A 352 -10.91 -7.78 -10.59
N TYR A 353 -10.21 -8.41 -9.67
CA TYR A 353 -8.79 -8.69 -9.73
C TYR A 353 -8.60 -10.18 -9.49
N ALA A 354 -7.79 -10.86 -10.30
CA ALA A 354 -7.61 -12.29 -10.15
C ALA A 354 -6.16 -12.69 -10.35
N SER A 355 -5.75 -13.76 -9.68
CA SER A 355 -4.44 -14.37 -9.83
C SER A 355 -4.53 -15.89 -9.96
N ASN A 356 -3.64 -16.45 -10.76
CA ASN A 356 -3.33 -17.87 -10.76
C ASN A 356 -2.21 -18.17 -9.73
N ASN A 357 -1.87 -19.44 -9.53
CA ASN A 357 -0.92 -19.94 -8.51
C ASN A 357 -1.33 -19.75 -7.05
N GLU A 358 -2.47 -19.12 -6.78
CA GLU A 358 -3.29 -19.33 -5.57
C GLU A 358 -4.79 -19.35 -5.89
N ALA A 359 -5.14 -19.21 -7.18
CA ALA A 359 -6.52 -19.21 -7.71
C ALA A 359 -7.46 -18.31 -6.89
N ASN A 360 -7.08 -17.04 -6.79
CA ASN A 360 -7.69 -16.06 -5.89
C ASN A 360 -8.32 -14.94 -6.72
N ILE A 361 -9.57 -14.57 -6.43
CA ILE A 361 -10.30 -13.50 -7.09
C ILE A 361 -10.75 -12.50 -6.03
N VAL A 362 -10.25 -11.26 -6.09
CA VAL A 362 -10.67 -10.16 -5.23
C VAL A 362 -11.67 -9.30 -5.99
N LEU A 363 -12.86 -9.15 -5.43
CA LEU A 363 -13.96 -8.34 -5.94
C LEU A 363 -14.16 -7.15 -5.00
N VAL A 364 -14.06 -5.94 -5.54
CA VAL A 364 -14.34 -4.71 -4.79
C VAL A 364 -15.66 -4.14 -5.28
N ASN A 365 -16.69 -4.18 -4.44
CA ASN A 365 -17.99 -3.61 -4.76
C ASN A 365 -18.19 -2.26 -4.07
N THR A 366 -18.28 -1.20 -4.87
CA THR A 366 -18.37 0.19 -4.43
C THR A 366 -19.80 0.74 -4.52
N GLY A 367 -20.78 -0.10 -4.84
CA GLY A 367 -22.19 0.29 -4.99
C GLY A 367 -23.13 -0.92 -4.82
N GLU A 368 -24.28 -0.87 -5.47
CA GLU A 368 -25.26 -1.97 -5.42
C GLU A 368 -24.97 -2.97 -6.56
N ALA A 369 -24.54 -4.18 -6.22
CA ALA A 369 -24.34 -5.28 -7.18
C ALA A 369 -25.20 -6.52 -6.85
N GLY A 370 -25.53 -6.72 -5.58
CA GLY A 370 -26.45 -7.79 -5.15
C GLY A 370 -25.87 -9.18 -5.41
N GLN A 371 -26.53 -9.96 -6.27
CA GLN A 371 -26.05 -11.27 -6.71
C GLN A 371 -25.18 -11.11 -7.96
N THR A 372 -23.97 -11.67 -7.93
CA THR A 372 -22.98 -11.60 -9.00
C THR A 372 -22.62 -13.00 -9.48
N ARG A 373 -22.72 -13.22 -10.79
CA ARG A 373 -22.18 -14.42 -11.43
C ARG A 373 -20.72 -14.19 -11.80
N ILE A 374 -19.87 -15.16 -11.49
CA ILE A 374 -18.47 -15.18 -11.89
C ILE A 374 -18.30 -16.31 -12.90
N ASP A 375 -17.99 -15.97 -14.14
CA ASP A 375 -17.61 -16.90 -15.20
C ASP A 375 -16.10 -17.17 -15.13
N LEU A 376 -15.73 -18.44 -15.03
CA LEU A 376 -14.37 -18.92 -14.79
C LEU A 376 -13.85 -19.72 -15.99
N ALA A 377 -13.08 -19.07 -16.85
CA ALA A 377 -12.27 -19.79 -17.83
C ALA A 377 -11.08 -20.45 -17.13
N GLY A 378 -10.98 -21.78 -17.26
CA GLY A 378 -9.98 -22.61 -16.58
C GLY A 378 -10.49 -23.40 -15.36
N ALA A 379 -11.74 -23.19 -14.92
CA ALA A 379 -12.32 -23.92 -13.78
C ALA A 379 -13.78 -24.32 -14.05
N VAL A 380 -14.00 -25.53 -14.59
CA VAL A 380 -15.36 -25.97 -14.99
C VAL A 380 -16.19 -26.50 -13.82
N ARG A 381 -15.53 -27.10 -12.82
CA ARG A 381 -16.15 -27.69 -11.61
C ARG A 381 -15.24 -27.48 -10.40
N GLY A 382 -15.80 -27.60 -9.21
CA GLY A 382 -15.06 -27.47 -7.95
C GLY A 382 -15.90 -26.75 -6.91
N SER A 383 -15.23 -26.12 -5.95
CA SER A 383 -15.85 -25.23 -4.97
C SER A 383 -15.01 -23.97 -4.80
N VAL A 384 -15.62 -22.94 -4.23
CA VAL A 384 -14.93 -21.74 -3.79
C VAL A 384 -15.19 -21.49 -2.32
N ASP A 385 -14.20 -20.93 -1.62
CA ASP A 385 -14.41 -20.30 -0.32
C ASP A 385 -14.64 -18.79 -0.52
N ILE A 386 -15.64 -18.25 0.17
CA ILE A 386 -16.01 -16.85 0.06
C ILE A 386 -15.63 -16.15 1.35
N TRP A 387 -14.75 -15.16 1.24
CA TRP A 387 -14.30 -14.32 2.34
C TRP A 387 -14.74 -12.89 2.10
N GLN A 388 -15.31 -12.23 3.10
CA GLN A 388 -15.85 -10.89 2.95
C GLN A 388 -15.39 -9.97 4.08
N SER A 389 -15.00 -8.77 3.69
CA SER A 389 -14.93 -7.62 4.57
C SER A 389 -16.10 -6.70 4.19
N GLN A 390 -17.06 -6.56 5.09
CA GLN A 390 -18.29 -5.80 4.91
C GLN A 390 -18.83 -5.34 6.26
N GLY A 391 -19.66 -4.30 6.27
CA GLY A 391 -20.40 -3.89 7.47
C GLY A 391 -20.64 -2.39 7.53
N ALA A 392 -20.91 -1.91 8.75
CA ALA A 392 -21.13 -0.49 8.99
C ALA A 392 -19.88 0.32 8.61
N LEU A 393 -20.09 1.47 7.96
CA LEU A 393 -19.01 2.32 7.49
C LEU A 393 -18.05 2.75 8.62
N ALA A 394 -18.57 3.01 9.82
CA ALA A 394 -17.78 3.46 10.96
C ALA A 394 -16.90 2.37 11.58
N ALA A 395 -17.03 1.11 11.15
CA ALA A 395 -16.30 -0.03 11.72
C ALA A 395 -15.22 -0.54 10.75
N VAL A 396 -14.09 -1.00 11.31
CA VAL A 396 -13.07 -1.73 10.57
C VAL A 396 -13.34 -3.22 10.71
N ASN A 397 -13.90 -3.83 9.67
CA ASN A 397 -14.31 -5.24 9.69
C ASN A 397 -13.26 -6.10 9.01
N ARG A 398 -12.54 -6.94 9.76
CA ARG A 398 -11.61 -7.90 9.16
C ARG A 398 -12.34 -8.92 8.28
N PRO A 399 -11.66 -9.52 7.30
CA PRO A 399 -12.25 -10.53 6.43
C PRO A 399 -12.70 -11.76 7.22
N VAL A 400 -13.92 -12.22 6.96
CA VAL A 400 -14.46 -13.46 7.53
C VAL A 400 -14.93 -14.38 6.41
N ARG A 401 -14.77 -15.70 6.59
CA ARG A 401 -15.33 -16.68 5.66
C ARG A 401 -16.85 -16.72 5.82
N THR A 402 -17.58 -16.25 4.82
CA THR A 402 -19.04 -16.19 4.84
C THR A 402 -19.70 -17.43 4.26
N GLY A 403 -18.96 -18.26 3.53
CA GLY A 403 -19.46 -19.56 3.09
C GLY A 403 -18.59 -20.25 2.04
N THR A 404 -19.22 -21.23 1.39
CA THR A 404 -18.69 -21.94 0.22
C THR A 404 -19.75 -21.99 -0.86
N ALA A 405 -19.34 -22.01 -2.12
CA ALA A 405 -20.23 -22.23 -3.25
C ALA A 405 -19.61 -23.21 -4.24
N ASP A 406 -20.45 -23.99 -4.91
CA ASP A 406 -20.00 -24.91 -5.94
C ASP A 406 -19.79 -24.17 -7.26
N ILE A 407 -18.77 -24.60 -8.00
CA ILE A 407 -18.58 -24.22 -9.40
C ILE A 407 -19.33 -25.24 -10.24
N SER A 408 -20.32 -24.78 -10.99
CA SER A 408 -21.08 -25.58 -11.96
C SER A 408 -20.92 -24.98 -13.34
N ASP A 409 -20.58 -25.80 -14.34
CA ASP A 409 -20.45 -25.38 -15.74
C ASP A 409 -19.64 -24.08 -15.92
N GLY A 410 -18.49 -24.02 -15.26
CA GLY A 410 -17.57 -22.89 -15.39
C GLY A 410 -18.04 -21.60 -14.71
N HIS A 411 -19.03 -21.64 -13.82
CA HIS A 411 -19.48 -20.44 -13.11
C HIS A 411 -19.84 -20.70 -11.65
N VAL A 412 -19.80 -19.62 -10.88
CA VAL A 412 -20.25 -19.58 -9.48
C VAL A 412 -21.02 -18.27 -9.25
N THR A 413 -21.97 -18.28 -8.32
CA THR A 413 -22.70 -17.07 -7.92
C THR A 413 -22.35 -16.69 -6.49
N VAL A 414 -22.05 -15.41 -6.28
CA VAL A 414 -21.69 -14.84 -4.98
C VAL A 414 -22.52 -13.59 -4.71
N SER A 415 -22.84 -13.33 -3.44
CA SER A 415 -23.45 -12.05 -3.05
C SER A 415 -22.35 -11.03 -2.79
N LEU A 416 -22.48 -9.84 -3.38
CA LEU A 416 -21.60 -8.70 -3.15
C LEU A 416 -22.38 -7.57 -2.47
N PRO A 417 -22.30 -7.44 -1.13
CA PRO A 417 -22.93 -6.33 -0.45
C PRO A 417 -22.31 -4.98 -0.84
N PRO A 418 -23.05 -3.88 -0.68
CA PRO A 418 -22.54 -2.54 -0.99
C PRO A 418 -21.35 -2.18 -0.09
N LEU A 419 -20.39 -1.46 -0.68
CA LEU A 419 -19.13 -1.08 -0.04
C LEU A 419 -18.48 -2.27 0.68
N SER A 420 -18.21 -3.33 -0.07
CA SER A 420 -17.56 -4.53 0.45
C SER A 420 -16.37 -4.92 -0.40
N ILE A 421 -15.51 -5.74 0.21
CA ILE A 421 -14.46 -6.48 -0.48
C ILE A 421 -14.79 -7.95 -0.30
N THR A 422 -14.78 -8.71 -1.39
CA THR A 422 -15.03 -10.15 -1.38
C THR A 422 -13.88 -10.87 -2.06
N THR A 423 -13.20 -11.75 -1.34
CA THR A 423 -12.20 -12.64 -1.91
C THR A 423 -12.80 -14.03 -2.11
N VAL A 424 -12.81 -14.49 -3.34
CA VAL A 424 -13.26 -15.82 -3.76
C VAL A 424 -12.03 -16.67 -4.04
N VAL A 425 -11.87 -17.70 -3.22
CA VAL A 425 -10.73 -18.60 -3.21
C VAL A 425 -11.12 -19.90 -3.89
N VAL A 426 -10.62 -20.14 -5.10
CA VAL A 426 -11.04 -21.30 -5.92
C VAL A 426 -10.27 -22.56 -5.50
N ASN A 427 -11.01 -23.57 -5.06
CA ASN A 427 -10.45 -24.81 -4.52
C ASN A 427 -10.29 -25.86 -5.64
N GLY A 428 -9.14 -26.53 -5.67
CA GLY A 428 -8.89 -27.65 -6.58
C GLY A 428 -8.65 -27.25 -8.04
N LEU A 429 -8.38 -25.97 -8.31
CA LEU A 429 -7.88 -25.52 -9.61
C LEU A 429 -6.48 -26.11 -9.79
N VAL A 430 -6.38 -27.20 -10.56
CA VAL A 430 -5.07 -27.72 -10.99
C VAL A 430 -4.51 -26.65 -11.91
N PRO A 431 -3.37 -26.02 -11.59
CA PRO A 431 -2.76 -25.06 -12.48
C PRO A 431 -2.61 -25.73 -13.84
N SER A 432 -3.22 -25.16 -14.89
CA SER A 432 -2.93 -25.61 -16.25
C SER A 432 -1.41 -25.48 -16.39
N PRO A 433 -0.67 -26.56 -16.71
CA PRO A 433 0.79 -26.51 -16.75
C PRO A 433 1.15 -25.35 -17.66
N SER A 434 1.72 -24.30 -17.07
CA SER A 434 1.89 -23.01 -17.74
C SER A 434 2.49 -23.28 -19.10
N GLY A 435 1.68 -23.11 -20.16
CA GLY A 435 2.22 -23.09 -21.51
C GLY A 435 3.33 -22.05 -21.43
N THR A 436 4.56 -22.45 -21.78
CA THR A 436 5.76 -21.62 -21.67
C THR A 436 5.59 -20.36 -22.51
N THR A 437 4.85 -19.38 -22.00
CA THR A 437 5.03 -17.98 -22.33
C THR A 437 6.37 -17.65 -21.71
N THR A 438 7.37 -17.47 -22.57
CA THR A 438 8.62 -16.81 -22.20
C THR A 438 8.25 -15.45 -21.61
N ALA A 439 8.11 -15.41 -20.29
CA ALA A 439 8.14 -14.17 -19.55
C ALA A 439 9.45 -13.45 -19.90
N PRO A 440 9.46 -12.11 -20.03
CA PRO A 440 10.71 -11.38 -20.02
C PRO A 440 11.42 -11.77 -18.73
N THR A 441 12.60 -12.38 -18.86
CA THR A 441 13.45 -12.73 -17.73
C THR A 441 13.75 -11.46 -16.94
N SER A 442 13.08 -11.28 -15.80
CA SER A 442 13.68 -10.55 -14.69
C SER A 442 14.99 -11.27 -14.35
N PRO A 443 16.11 -10.56 -14.18
CA PRO A 443 17.36 -11.20 -13.78
C PRO A 443 17.17 -11.77 -12.38
N GLY A 444 16.95 -13.09 -12.32
CA GLY A 444 16.90 -13.82 -11.06
C GLY A 444 18.27 -13.76 -10.40
N SER A 445 18.35 -13.03 -9.29
CA SER A 445 19.38 -13.19 -8.26
C SER A 445 19.39 -14.65 -7.82
N SER A 446 20.36 -15.42 -8.32
CA SER A 446 20.64 -16.77 -7.86
C SER A 446 22.15 -16.94 -7.72
N GLY A 447 22.61 -16.79 -6.49
CA GLY A 447 24.01 -16.97 -6.13
C GLY A 447 24.16 -17.12 -4.63
N THR A 448 23.81 -18.29 -4.10
CA THR A 448 24.28 -18.70 -2.77
C THR A 448 25.81 -18.82 -2.83
N PRO A 449 26.61 -18.04 -2.07
CA PRO A 449 28.05 -18.15 -2.11
C PRO A 449 28.47 -19.44 -1.41
N THR A 450 29.01 -20.38 -2.17
CA THR A 450 29.74 -21.52 -1.59
C THR A 450 31.09 -20.99 -1.10
N THR A 451 31.28 -20.95 0.22
CA THR A 451 32.55 -20.52 0.83
C THR A 451 33.66 -21.50 0.50
N SER A 452 34.46 -21.19 -0.52
CA SER A 452 35.73 -21.87 -0.80
C SER A 452 36.87 -21.04 -0.20
N SER A 453 37.37 -21.48 0.95
CA SER A 453 38.56 -20.95 1.58
C SER A 453 39.78 -21.18 0.69
N THR A 454 40.30 -20.11 0.08
CA THR A 454 41.60 -20.15 -0.59
C THR A 454 42.50 -19.12 0.08
N SER A 455 43.55 -19.61 0.72
CA SER A 455 44.58 -18.85 1.42
C SER A 455 45.30 -17.87 0.49
N ALA A 456 45.32 -16.60 0.85
CA ALA A 456 46.09 -15.55 0.18
C ALA A 456 47.61 -15.70 0.47
N PRO A 457 48.51 -15.41 -0.50
CA PRO A 457 49.94 -15.30 -0.25
C PRO A 457 50.30 -13.96 0.40
N ALA A 458 51.26 -14.01 1.33
CA ALA A 458 51.79 -12.88 2.07
C ALA A 458 52.42 -11.80 1.16
N VAL A 459 52.12 -10.54 1.47
CA VAL A 459 52.83 -9.34 0.96
C VAL A 459 53.88 -8.93 1.99
N PRO A 460 55.14 -8.66 1.60
CA PRO A 460 56.19 -8.22 2.53
C PRO A 460 56.11 -6.71 2.81
N PRO A 461 56.64 -6.24 3.96
CA PRO A 461 56.56 -4.86 4.37
C PRO A 461 57.71 -4.02 3.77
N SER A 462 57.42 -2.80 3.36
CA SER A 462 58.42 -1.76 3.10
C SER A 462 58.05 -0.49 3.86
N GLY A 463 58.96 -0.12 4.75
CA GLY A 463 58.87 1.02 5.66
C GLY A 463 59.20 2.39 5.03
N PRO A 464 59.50 3.40 5.87
CA PRO A 464 59.11 4.78 5.62
C PRO A 464 60.23 5.69 5.08
N SER A 465 59.84 6.69 4.30
CA SER A 465 60.56 7.95 4.05
C SER A 465 59.48 8.98 3.70
N GLY A 466 59.44 10.22 4.16
CA GLY A 466 60.46 11.16 4.60
C GLY A 466 59.95 12.54 4.15
N ALA A 467 60.05 13.53 5.03
CA ALA A 467 59.39 14.84 4.96
C ALA A 467 59.77 15.75 3.78
N SER A 468 58.91 16.75 3.50
CA SER A 468 59.25 18.19 3.27
C SER A 468 58.37 18.87 2.20
N GLY A 469 57.74 20.01 2.56
CA GLY A 469 57.49 21.10 1.60
C GLY A 469 56.06 21.65 1.46
N SER A 470 55.66 22.58 2.34
CA SER A 470 54.81 23.74 1.98
C SER A 470 55.72 24.85 1.40
N PRO A 471 55.29 25.88 0.63
CA PRO A 471 54.07 26.73 0.79
C PRO A 471 53.55 27.32 -0.58
N PRO A 472 52.89 28.50 -0.71
CA PRO A 472 52.04 29.30 0.19
C PRO A 472 50.61 29.55 -0.36
N ALA A 473 49.77 30.11 0.52
CA ALA A 473 48.44 30.65 0.23
C ALA A 473 48.45 31.93 -0.63
N PRO A 474 47.35 32.22 -1.35
CA PRO A 474 46.97 33.60 -1.64
C PRO A 474 45.75 34.03 -0.83
N SER A 475 45.92 35.17 -0.18
CA SER A 475 44.88 36.03 0.36
C SER A 475 44.07 36.69 -0.76
N SER A 476 42.75 36.75 -0.63
CA SER A 476 41.98 37.88 -1.14
C SER A 476 40.71 38.14 -0.31
N THR A 477 40.48 39.43 -0.18
CA THR A 477 39.49 40.19 0.58
C THR A 477 38.11 40.25 -0.07
N GLY A 478 37.05 40.37 0.73
CA GLY A 478 35.82 41.05 0.30
C GLY A 478 34.52 40.48 0.89
N PRO A 479 33.71 41.25 1.65
CA PRO A 479 32.49 40.78 2.27
C PRO A 479 31.30 40.90 1.30
N ALA A 480 30.45 39.88 1.22
CA ALA A 480 29.16 39.95 0.56
C ALA A 480 28.05 39.55 1.54
N ALA A 481 27.06 40.44 1.63
CA ALA A 481 25.97 40.43 2.58
C ALA A 481 25.10 39.17 2.50
N SER A 482 24.73 38.64 3.67
CA SER A 482 23.65 37.67 3.83
C SER A 482 22.29 38.35 3.72
N PRO A 483 21.33 37.85 2.91
CA PRO A 483 19.93 38.19 3.07
C PRO A 483 19.30 37.33 4.16
N SER A 484 18.62 38.03 5.06
CA SER A 484 17.88 37.56 6.22
C SER A 484 16.82 36.52 5.88
N ALA A 485 16.79 35.42 6.64
CA ALA A 485 15.62 34.54 6.74
C ALA A 485 14.59 35.16 7.72
N PRO A 486 13.28 35.11 7.43
CA PRO A 486 12.25 35.59 8.34
C PRO A 486 12.09 34.63 9.52
N GLY A 487 12.06 35.19 10.72
CA GLY A 487 12.04 34.48 11.98
C GLY A 487 10.79 33.65 12.24
N THR A 488 11.00 32.48 12.82
CA THR A 488 9.98 31.73 13.54
C THR A 488 9.96 32.19 14.99
N THR A 489 8.81 32.69 15.43
CA THR A 489 8.55 33.06 16.83
C THR A 489 8.45 31.80 17.67
N GLY A 490 9.44 31.58 18.53
CA GLY A 490 9.38 30.63 19.62
C GLY A 490 8.45 31.13 20.73
N HIS A 491 7.60 30.25 21.24
CA HIS A 491 6.96 30.43 22.54
C HIS A 491 7.79 29.72 23.63
N PRO A 492 8.01 30.35 24.79
CA PRO A 492 8.89 29.82 25.83
C PRO A 492 8.17 28.78 26.70
N GLY A 493 8.92 27.74 27.05
CA GLY A 493 8.55 26.81 28.11
C GLY A 493 8.57 27.47 29.49
N THR A 494 7.73 26.96 30.39
CA THR A 494 7.85 27.19 31.82
C THR A 494 8.09 25.85 32.51
N THR A 495 9.18 25.82 33.26
CA THR A 495 9.57 24.77 34.21
C THR A 495 8.77 24.94 35.50
N ALA A 496 8.26 23.84 36.07
CA ALA A 496 7.79 23.78 37.45
C ALA A 496 8.39 22.55 38.15
N ALA A 497 8.96 22.80 39.32
CA ALA A 497 9.60 21.83 40.23
C ALA A 497 8.55 21.07 41.09
N PRO A 498 8.94 19.99 41.80
CA PRO A 498 8.01 18.94 42.22
C PRO A 498 7.36 19.20 43.59
N GLY A 499 6.06 18.92 43.68
CA GLY A 499 5.28 18.92 44.92
C GLY A 499 4.50 17.60 45.09
N THR A 500 4.41 17.18 46.34
CA THR A 500 3.92 15.90 46.93
C THR A 500 2.52 15.38 46.51
N PRO A 501 2.23 14.07 46.70
CA PRO A 501 1.08 13.38 46.12
C PRO A 501 -0.23 13.59 46.90
N VAL A 502 -1.34 13.72 46.15
CA VAL A 502 -2.73 13.72 46.64
C VAL A 502 -3.45 12.50 46.02
N PRO A 503 -4.27 11.74 46.77
CA PRO A 503 -4.88 10.48 46.29
C PRO A 503 -6.00 10.71 45.25
N PRO A 504 -6.37 9.68 44.46
CA PRO A 504 -7.21 9.87 43.28
C PRO A 504 -8.69 10.12 43.66
N ALA A 505 -9.25 11.17 43.07
CA ALA A 505 -10.68 11.38 42.99
C ALA A 505 -11.24 10.64 41.78
N SER A 506 -12.27 9.84 42.02
CA SER A 506 -13.13 9.17 41.05
C SER A 506 -13.88 10.17 40.16
N GLY A 507 -13.81 10.01 38.84
CA GLY A 507 -14.70 10.68 37.89
C GLY A 507 -14.06 10.88 36.52
N GLU A 508 -14.41 10.05 35.53
CA GLU A 508 -14.05 10.28 34.13
C GLU A 508 -14.73 11.55 33.58
N PRO A 509 -14.04 12.36 32.75
CA PRO A 509 -14.69 13.42 32.01
C PRO A 509 -15.38 12.84 30.76
N ARG A 510 -16.70 13.02 30.67
CA ARG A 510 -17.44 12.89 29.41
C ARG A 510 -16.93 13.95 28.43
N SER A 511 -16.53 13.54 27.23
CA SER A 511 -16.20 14.43 26.13
C SER A 511 -17.39 15.34 25.79
N GLN A 512 -17.23 16.65 25.95
CA GLN A 512 -18.17 17.63 25.41
C GLN A 512 -17.98 17.74 23.89
N LEU A 513 -19.08 17.61 23.15
CA LEU A 513 -19.13 17.86 21.71
C LEU A 513 -18.89 19.35 21.39
N PRO A 514 -18.33 19.70 20.22
CA PRO A 514 -18.14 21.10 19.83
C PRO A 514 -19.47 21.83 19.67
N ALA A 515 -19.50 23.11 20.03
CA ALA A 515 -20.66 23.97 19.86
C ALA A 515 -21.00 24.18 18.36
N LEU A 516 -22.29 24.11 18.03
CA LEU A 516 -22.86 24.45 16.73
C LEU A 516 -22.59 25.93 16.43
N GLY A 517 -21.49 26.21 15.75
CA GLY A 517 -21.07 27.58 15.40
C GLY A 517 -19.65 27.73 14.85
N ASP A 518 -18.86 26.65 14.72
CA ASP A 518 -17.51 26.71 14.16
C ASP A 518 -17.57 27.00 12.64
N PRO A 519 -16.96 28.12 12.16
CA PRO A 519 -17.02 28.57 10.77
C PRO A 519 -16.33 27.63 9.76
N ARG A 520 -15.62 26.59 10.22
CA ARG A 520 -15.05 25.53 9.36
C ARG A 520 -16.09 24.52 8.87
N TRP A 521 -17.29 24.52 9.45
CA TRP A 521 -18.36 23.61 9.07
C TRP A 521 -19.47 24.38 8.35
N ARG A 522 -19.76 24.01 7.10
CA ARG A 522 -20.89 24.56 6.35
C ARG A 522 -22.05 23.57 6.39
N ASN A 523 -23.23 24.05 6.77
CA ASN A 523 -24.46 23.27 6.71
C ASN A 523 -24.82 22.99 5.24
N GLN A 524 -24.85 21.71 4.83
CA GLN A 524 -25.05 21.28 3.44
C GLN A 524 -26.51 20.91 3.10
N GLY A 525 -27.43 21.02 4.06
CA GLY A 525 -28.86 20.76 3.87
C GLY A 525 -29.57 20.49 5.19
N THR A 526 -30.90 20.53 5.18
CA THR A 526 -31.72 20.12 6.32
C THR A 526 -32.52 18.89 5.92
N ALA A 527 -32.37 17.80 6.67
CA ALA A 527 -33.26 16.65 6.58
C ALA A 527 -34.46 16.89 7.50
N THR A 528 -35.66 16.74 6.97
CA THR A 528 -36.90 16.74 7.75
C THR A 528 -37.55 15.38 7.61
N VAL A 529 -37.87 14.77 8.75
CA VAL A 529 -38.59 13.51 8.84
C VAL A 529 -39.99 13.82 9.31
N ASP A 530 -40.93 13.79 8.37
CA ASP A 530 -42.35 13.90 8.66
C ASP A 530 -42.94 12.50 8.48
N GLY A 531 -44.01 12.16 9.21
CA GLY A 531 -44.57 10.80 9.35
C GLY A 531 -45.05 10.06 8.08
N GLY A 532 -44.64 10.49 6.90
CA GLY A 532 -44.79 9.79 5.62
C GLY A 532 -43.51 9.62 4.80
N GLY A 533 -42.32 10.06 5.27
CA GLY A 533 -41.04 9.84 4.60
C GLY A 533 -40.03 10.97 4.82
N ALA A 534 -38.73 10.65 4.67
CA ALA A 534 -37.64 11.63 4.77
C ALA A 534 -37.51 12.45 3.48
N GLY A 535 -37.57 13.78 3.59
CA GLY A 535 -37.35 14.71 2.48
C GLY A 535 -36.03 15.47 2.65
N LEU A 536 -35.23 15.55 1.59
CA LEU A 536 -33.96 16.28 1.56
C LEU A 536 -34.14 17.54 0.69
N THR A 537 -34.03 18.73 1.29
CA THR A 537 -34.09 20.00 0.54
C THR A 537 -32.67 20.51 0.28
N ARG A 538 -32.22 20.49 -0.99
CA ARG A 538 -30.91 21.03 -1.40
C ARG A 538 -30.94 22.56 -1.40
N THR A 539 -29.93 23.18 -0.79
CA THR A 539 -29.71 24.64 -0.87
C THR A 539 -28.55 25.05 -1.79
N ASP A 540 -27.66 24.14 -2.24
CA ASP A 540 -26.58 24.47 -3.19
C ASP A 540 -26.73 23.71 -4.55
N PRO A 541 -26.90 24.44 -5.67
CA PRO A 541 -27.05 23.85 -7.00
C PRO A 541 -25.77 23.22 -7.58
N ARG A 542 -24.61 23.31 -6.90
CA ARG A 542 -23.31 22.83 -7.46
C ARG A 542 -22.93 21.38 -7.18
N CYS A 543 -23.74 20.61 -6.45
CA CYS A 543 -23.45 19.19 -6.18
C CYS A 543 -24.02 18.26 -7.28
N ALA A 544 -23.24 17.28 -7.73
CA ALA A 544 -23.66 16.26 -8.70
C ALA A 544 -24.44 15.10 -8.02
N ALA A 545 -25.21 14.34 -8.80
CA ALA A 545 -25.86 13.12 -8.34
C ALA A 545 -24.82 12.08 -7.89
N GLY A 546 -25.04 11.43 -6.73
CA GLY A 546 -24.13 10.43 -6.15
C GLY A 546 -23.37 10.85 -4.88
N SER A 547 -23.69 12.00 -4.28
CA SER A 547 -23.13 12.38 -2.96
C SER A 547 -23.93 11.72 -1.83
N VAL A 548 -23.25 11.00 -0.92
CA VAL A 548 -23.84 10.37 0.27
C VAL A 548 -23.85 11.36 1.43
N TYR A 549 -25.00 11.52 2.09
CA TYR A 549 -25.17 12.35 3.29
C TYR A 549 -25.17 11.43 4.53
N TYR A 550 -24.52 11.86 5.62
CA TYR A 550 -24.61 11.17 6.91
C TYR A 550 -25.55 11.93 7.84
N GLU A 551 -26.52 11.22 8.39
CA GLU A 551 -27.30 11.66 9.55
C GLU A 551 -26.47 11.35 10.80
N THR A 552 -26.19 12.37 11.63
CA THR A 552 -25.59 12.16 12.95
C THR A 552 -26.71 11.72 13.90
N PRO A 553 -26.52 10.72 14.78
CA PRO A 553 -27.58 10.30 15.70
C PRO A 553 -27.87 11.42 16.71
N VAL A 554 -29.16 11.64 17.01
CA VAL A 554 -29.67 12.58 18.02
C VAL A 554 -29.31 12.14 19.44
#